data_AF-J9GG95-F1
#
_entry.id   AF-J9GG95-F1
#
_cell.length_a   1.000
_cell.length_b   1.000
_cell.length_c   1.000
_cell.angle_alpha   90.00
_cell.angle_beta   90.00
_cell.angle_gamma   90.00
#
_symmetry.space_group_name_H-M   'P 1'
#
loop_
_entity.id
_entity.type
_entity.pdbx_description
1 polymer ?
#
loop_
_entity_poly.entity_id
_entity_poly.type
_entity_poly.pdbx_seq_one_letter_code
_entity_poly.pdbx_strand_id
1 'polypeptide(L)'
;MPKQFIDFFGTGRTLLQQTYDRFVRFIPADHIFVTTYEGYVSLVQEQLPELPVANIFPEPVQLNTAPASIWATWHAVLINPNANVIVTPADQLIQHDDLFEEQILKGLDFVDQHDDFLAMGVRPTLPNTAYGYIQMGDEVDKHNLYRVKSFTEKPEDEYARLFLESGEFLWNTGIFMWKGQTMGKRLDQLVNRPSQPVEVLARQMLTIADEMEYVRSTFTESVPRQLDLFILEQCENVVVQECNFGWADIGCWPEMHEVSPHDADGNAVSGGSKVLFSGTQRCMVRLPKQMKAVVAGLDGFLVVQEGDHLMICPNQDVDYIRRLINEAQIDL
;
A
#
# COMPACT_ATOMS: atom_id res chain seq x y z
N MET A 1 -0.62 7.93 16.30
CA MET A 1 -1.73 7.65 15.37
C MET A 1 -1.15 6.94 14.15
N PRO A 2 -1.75 5.85 13.64
CA PRO A 2 -1.27 5.15 12.45
C PRO A 2 -1.25 6.02 11.19
N LYS A 3 -0.36 5.70 10.22
CA LYS A 3 -0.08 6.56 9.05
C LYS A 3 -1.31 6.83 8.18
N GLN A 4 -2.15 5.82 7.95
CA GLN A 4 -3.34 5.96 7.11
C GLN A 4 -4.31 7.05 7.59
N PHE A 5 -4.29 7.38 8.89
CA PHE A 5 -5.18 8.38 9.50
C PHE A 5 -4.58 9.78 9.55
N ILE A 6 -3.42 10.01 8.94
CA ILE A 6 -2.70 11.29 8.96
C ILE A 6 -2.82 11.98 7.58
N ASP A 7 -3.13 13.28 7.59
CA ASP A 7 -2.98 14.15 6.42
C ASP A 7 -1.51 14.57 6.27
N PHE A 8 -0.71 13.70 5.65
CA PHE A 8 0.73 13.93 5.46
C PHE A 8 1.05 15.18 4.64
N PHE A 9 0.17 15.55 3.71
CA PHE A 9 0.42 16.60 2.72
C PHE A 9 -0.21 17.95 3.10
N GLY A 10 -1.04 17.99 4.16
CA GLY A 10 -1.78 19.20 4.52
C GLY A 10 -2.88 19.55 3.52
N THR A 11 -3.43 18.54 2.85
CA THR A 11 -4.48 18.67 1.82
C THR A 11 -5.88 18.78 2.42
N GLY A 12 -6.02 18.50 3.72
CA GLY A 12 -7.30 18.31 4.39
C GLY A 12 -7.84 16.89 4.28
N ARG A 13 -7.11 15.97 3.64
CA ARG A 13 -7.48 14.55 3.49
C ARG A 13 -6.35 13.64 3.96
N THR A 14 -6.70 12.64 4.75
CA THR A 14 -5.76 11.58 5.18
C THR A 14 -5.45 10.61 4.04
N LEU A 15 -4.40 9.79 4.17
CA LEU A 15 -4.09 8.78 3.14
C LEU A 15 -5.24 7.78 2.92
N LEU A 16 -5.94 7.38 4.00
CA LEU A 16 -7.13 6.55 3.92
C LEU A 16 -8.22 7.22 3.09
N GLN A 17 -8.50 8.49 3.37
CA GLN A 17 -9.52 9.25 2.63
C GLN A 17 -9.13 9.46 1.17
N GLN A 18 -7.87 9.77 0.88
CA GLN A 18 -7.38 9.90 -0.50
C GLN A 18 -7.51 8.59 -1.27
N THR A 19 -7.21 7.46 -0.62
CA THR A 19 -7.39 6.12 -1.22
C THR A 19 -8.87 5.85 -1.49
N TYR A 20 -9.74 6.11 -0.53
CA TYR A 20 -11.19 5.95 -0.71
C TYR A 20 -11.74 6.84 -1.83
N ASP A 21 -11.41 8.14 -1.80
CA ASP A 21 -11.82 9.15 -2.80
C ASP A 21 -11.43 8.72 -4.23
N ARG A 22 -10.25 8.07 -4.38
CA ARG A 22 -9.79 7.53 -5.66
C ARG A 22 -10.64 6.37 -6.16
N PHE A 23 -10.98 5.43 -5.29
CA PHE A 23 -11.73 4.23 -5.68
C PHE A 23 -13.22 4.49 -5.92
N VAL A 24 -13.86 5.37 -5.13
CA VAL A 24 -15.29 5.67 -5.30
C VAL A 24 -15.65 6.33 -6.64
N ARG A 25 -14.64 6.81 -7.39
CA ARG A 25 -14.82 7.34 -8.74
C ARG A 25 -15.35 6.29 -9.72
N PHE A 26 -14.97 5.02 -9.54
CA PHE A 26 -15.29 3.93 -10.47
C PHE A 26 -15.74 2.63 -9.79
N ILE A 27 -15.63 2.51 -8.47
CA ILE A 27 -16.16 1.39 -7.67
C ILE A 27 -17.30 1.91 -6.78
N PRO A 28 -18.51 1.33 -6.85
CA PRO A 28 -19.59 1.64 -5.92
C PRO A 28 -19.16 1.48 -4.45
N ALA A 29 -19.56 2.40 -3.58
CA ALA A 29 -19.14 2.39 -2.17
C ALA A 29 -19.55 1.12 -1.41
N ASP A 30 -20.65 0.48 -1.81
CA ASP A 30 -21.12 -0.80 -1.26
C ASP A 30 -20.26 -2.00 -1.70
N HIS A 31 -19.37 -1.82 -2.67
CA HIS A 31 -18.37 -2.82 -3.11
C HIS A 31 -16.96 -2.54 -2.58
N ILE A 32 -16.79 -1.53 -1.72
CA ILE A 32 -15.51 -1.22 -1.07
C ILE A 32 -15.55 -1.78 0.36
N PHE A 33 -14.52 -2.51 0.75
CA PHE A 33 -14.36 -3.07 2.10
C PHE A 33 -13.06 -2.54 2.73
N VAL A 34 -13.11 -2.22 4.02
CA VAL A 34 -11.93 -1.77 4.78
C VAL A 34 -11.66 -2.75 5.92
N THR A 35 -10.59 -3.53 5.79
CA THR A 35 -10.06 -4.35 6.88
C THR A 35 -9.17 -3.51 7.77
N THR A 36 -9.41 -3.53 9.08
CA THR A 36 -8.62 -2.75 10.04
C THR A 36 -8.61 -3.40 11.42
N TYR A 37 -7.60 -3.10 12.23
CA TYR A 37 -7.60 -3.52 13.64
C TYR A 37 -8.83 -2.97 14.36
N GLU A 38 -9.49 -3.80 15.19
CA GLU A 38 -10.75 -3.46 15.87
C GLU A 38 -10.69 -2.12 16.62
N GLY A 39 -9.53 -1.77 17.20
CA GLY A 39 -9.32 -0.51 17.89
C GLY A 39 -9.34 0.74 17.00
N TYR A 40 -9.31 0.58 15.68
CA TYR A 40 -9.34 1.66 14.69
C TYR A 40 -10.68 1.80 13.96
N VAL A 41 -11.66 0.93 14.23
CA VAL A 41 -12.99 0.97 13.56
C VAL A 41 -13.64 2.35 13.70
N SER A 42 -13.64 2.93 14.89
CA SER A 42 -14.22 4.25 15.14
C SER A 42 -13.53 5.35 14.32
N LEU A 43 -12.21 5.25 14.13
CA LEU A 43 -11.45 6.22 13.30
C LEU A 43 -11.79 6.04 11.81
N VAL A 44 -11.97 4.82 11.33
CA VAL A 44 -12.41 4.57 9.96
C VAL A 44 -13.80 5.15 9.73
N GLN A 45 -14.74 4.94 10.67
CA GLN A 45 -16.10 5.50 10.59
C GLN A 45 -16.10 7.03 10.60
N GLU A 46 -15.25 7.65 11.43
CA GLU A 46 -15.10 9.10 11.48
C GLU A 46 -14.54 9.66 10.17
N GLN A 47 -13.54 9.00 9.58
CA GLN A 47 -12.87 9.49 8.38
C GLN A 47 -13.61 9.16 7.07
N LEU A 48 -14.38 8.07 7.03
CA LEU A 48 -15.14 7.58 5.88
C LEU A 48 -16.64 7.43 6.24
N PRO A 49 -17.37 8.52 6.53
CA PRO A 49 -18.77 8.44 6.94
C PRO A 49 -19.70 7.90 5.84
N GLU A 50 -19.27 7.94 4.57
CA GLU A 50 -20.00 7.38 3.43
C GLU A 50 -19.86 5.86 3.28
N LEU A 51 -18.86 5.24 3.92
CA LEU A 51 -18.63 3.80 3.86
C LEU A 51 -19.66 3.07 4.75
N PRO A 52 -20.38 2.07 4.23
CA PRO A 52 -21.30 1.28 5.06
C PRO A 52 -20.58 0.63 6.24
N VAL A 53 -21.16 0.71 7.44
CA VAL A 53 -20.57 0.10 8.65
C VAL A 53 -20.34 -1.40 8.48
N ALA A 54 -21.23 -2.08 7.74
CA ALA A 54 -21.09 -3.50 7.43
C ALA A 54 -19.87 -3.83 6.56
N ASN A 55 -19.29 -2.83 5.88
CA ASN A 55 -18.12 -2.98 5.01
C ASN A 55 -16.80 -2.67 5.75
N ILE A 56 -16.84 -2.36 7.05
CA ILE A 56 -15.66 -2.19 7.89
C ILE A 56 -15.44 -3.48 8.65
N PHE A 57 -14.33 -4.15 8.38
CA PHE A 57 -14.02 -5.50 8.85
C PHE A 57 -13.05 -5.41 10.02
N PRO A 58 -13.54 -5.61 11.27
CA PRO A 58 -12.73 -5.48 12.47
C PRO A 58 -11.86 -6.73 12.68
N GLU A 59 -10.56 -6.58 12.55
CA GLU A 59 -9.59 -7.61 12.91
C GLU A 59 -9.33 -7.57 14.43
N PRO A 60 -9.68 -8.63 15.20
CA PRO A 60 -9.45 -8.69 16.64
C PRO A 60 -7.96 -8.82 17.00
N VAL A 61 -7.16 -9.28 16.06
CA VAL A 61 -5.70 -9.30 16.11
C VAL A 61 -5.18 -8.86 14.75
N GLN A 62 -4.01 -8.23 14.68
CA GLN A 62 -3.41 -7.86 13.40
C GLN A 62 -3.09 -9.13 12.60
N LEU A 63 -3.92 -9.48 11.62
CA LEU A 63 -3.80 -10.75 10.90
C LEU A 63 -2.67 -10.73 9.87
N ASN A 64 -2.16 -9.53 9.53
CA ASN A 64 -1.28 -9.23 8.40
C ASN A 64 -2.07 -9.23 7.06
N THR A 65 -1.42 -8.88 5.96
CA THR A 65 -2.11 -8.49 4.72
C THR A 65 -2.75 -9.65 3.96
N ALA A 66 -2.15 -10.84 3.94
CA ALA A 66 -2.73 -11.98 3.20
C ALA A 66 -4.04 -12.47 3.81
N PRO A 67 -4.11 -12.74 5.13
CA PRO A 67 -5.36 -13.22 5.73
C PRO A 67 -6.50 -12.20 5.65
N ALA A 68 -6.21 -10.91 5.86
CA ALA A 68 -7.22 -9.84 5.74
C ALA A 68 -7.78 -9.76 4.32
N SER A 69 -6.92 -9.84 3.30
CA SER A 69 -7.29 -9.79 1.88
C SER A 69 -8.12 -11.00 1.45
N ILE A 70 -7.77 -12.18 1.96
CA ILE A 70 -8.50 -13.42 1.74
C ILE A 70 -9.88 -13.32 2.40
N TRP A 71 -9.95 -12.86 3.65
CA TRP A 71 -11.24 -12.65 4.31
C TRP A 71 -12.16 -11.73 3.48
N ALA A 72 -11.66 -10.58 3.04
CA ALA A 72 -12.40 -9.64 2.18
C ALA A 72 -12.84 -10.27 0.85
N THR A 73 -11.98 -11.09 0.23
CA THR A 73 -12.29 -11.78 -1.03
C THR A 73 -13.48 -12.74 -0.87
N TRP A 74 -13.60 -13.43 0.26
CA TRP A 74 -14.68 -14.40 0.48
C TRP A 74 -16.01 -13.70 0.64
N HIS A 75 -15.99 -12.56 1.35
CA HIS A 75 -17.16 -11.72 1.47
C HIS A 75 -17.62 -11.16 0.10
N ALA A 76 -16.68 -10.72 -0.74
CA ALA A 76 -17.01 -10.28 -2.10
C ALA A 76 -17.62 -11.42 -2.94
N VAL A 77 -17.09 -12.64 -2.84
CA VAL A 77 -17.61 -13.84 -3.52
C VAL A 77 -19.00 -14.25 -3.03
N LEU A 78 -19.32 -14.05 -1.76
CA LEU A 78 -20.66 -14.29 -1.21
C LEU A 78 -21.72 -13.39 -1.86
N ILE A 79 -21.35 -12.13 -2.11
CA ILE A 79 -22.22 -11.15 -2.75
C ILE A 79 -22.32 -11.42 -4.25
N ASN A 80 -21.18 -11.64 -4.91
CA ASN A 80 -21.09 -11.96 -6.33
C ASN A 80 -20.10 -13.11 -6.54
N PRO A 81 -20.56 -14.32 -6.91
CA PRO A 81 -19.68 -15.45 -7.14
C PRO A 81 -18.55 -15.15 -8.13
N ASN A 82 -18.80 -14.32 -9.15
CA ASN A 82 -17.81 -13.97 -10.18
C ASN A 82 -17.03 -12.68 -9.85
N ALA A 83 -16.90 -12.31 -8.58
CA ALA A 83 -16.21 -11.09 -8.17
C ALA A 83 -14.74 -11.11 -8.60
N ASN A 84 -14.32 -10.03 -9.26
CA ASN A 84 -12.92 -9.64 -9.35
C ASN A 84 -12.62 -8.71 -8.18
N VAL A 85 -11.49 -8.95 -7.51
CA VAL A 85 -11.08 -8.25 -6.30
C VAL A 85 -9.81 -7.47 -6.62
N ILE A 86 -9.78 -6.22 -6.18
CA ILE A 86 -8.56 -5.44 -6.04
C ILE A 86 -8.27 -5.26 -4.55
N VAL A 87 -7.02 -5.50 -4.18
CA VAL A 87 -6.50 -5.21 -2.85
C VAL A 87 -5.45 -4.13 -2.98
N THR A 88 -5.56 -3.13 -2.12
CA THR A 88 -4.69 -1.95 -2.09
C THR A 88 -4.37 -1.57 -0.65
N PRO A 89 -3.13 -1.19 -0.34
CA PRO A 89 -2.81 -0.52 0.91
C PRO A 89 -3.53 0.83 0.98
N ALA A 90 -3.92 1.25 2.18
CA ALA A 90 -4.68 2.49 2.41
C ALA A 90 -3.79 3.72 2.68
N ASP A 91 -2.47 3.55 2.55
CA ASP A 91 -1.45 4.44 3.09
C ASP A 91 -0.33 4.74 2.09
N GLN A 92 -0.70 4.80 0.82
CA GLN A 92 0.18 5.09 -0.30
C GLN A 92 -0.22 6.40 -1.00
N LEU A 93 0.78 7.05 -1.60
CA LEU A 93 0.56 8.17 -2.49
C LEU A 93 0.43 7.67 -3.93
N ILE A 94 -0.62 8.12 -4.60
CA ILE A 94 -0.79 8.04 -6.04
C ILE A 94 -0.86 9.47 -6.59
N GLN A 95 -0.07 9.79 -7.61
CA GLN A 95 0.05 11.15 -8.14
C GLN A 95 -0.94 11.45 -9.27
N HIS A 96 -1.34 10.42 -10.02
CA HIS A 96 -2.15 10.56 -11.23
C HIS A 96 -3.38 9.64 -11.16
N ASP A 97 -4.44 10.11 -10.50
CA ASP A 97 -5.66 9.33 -10.28
C ASP A 97 -6.34 8.88 -11.60
N ASP A 98 -6.25 9.66 -12.67
CA ASP A 98 -6.84 9.29 -13.97
C ASP A 98 -6.11 8.11 -14.61
N LEU A 99 -4.77 8.11 -14.56
CA LEU A 99 -3.94 6.99 -15.03
C LEU A 99 -4.12 5.77 -14.13
N PHE A 100 -4.29 5.98 -12.83
CA PHE A 100 -4.59 4.92 -11.88
C PHE A 100 -5.89 4.23 -12.25
N GLU A 101 -6.99 4.98 -12.38
CA GLU A 101 -8.30 4.45 -12.76
C GLU A 101 -8.22 3.65 -14.07
N GLU A 102 -7.60 4.21 -15.11
CA GLU A 102 -7.40 3.51 -16.39
C GLU A 102 -6.64 2.19 -16.22
N GLN A 103 -5.55 2.20 -15.45
CA GLN A 103 -4.68 1.03 -15.25
C GLN A 103 -5.32 -0.03 -14.34
N ILE A 104 -6.10 0.37 -13.34
CA ILE A 104 -6.88 -0.55 -12.49
C ILE A 104 -7.95 -1.24 -13.32
N LEU A 105 -8.72 -0.49 -14.12
CA LEU A 105 -9.79 -1.06 -14.95
C LEU A 105 -9.25 -2.08 -15.96
N LYS A 106 -8.11 -1.78 -16.61
CA LYS A 106 -7.42 -2.75 -17.48
C LYS A 106 -6.99 -4.01 -16.74
N GLY A 107 -6.46 -3.86 -15.53
CA GLY A 107 -6.07 -5.00 -14.70
C GLY A 107 -7.27 -5.87 -14.29
N LEU A 108 -8.40 -5.24 -13.97
CA LEU A 108 -9.66 -5.93 -13.67
C LEU A 108 -10.21 -6.68 -14.90
N ASP A 109 -10.15 -6.08 -16.09
CA ASP A 109 -10.52 -6.74 -17.34
C ASP A 109 -9.63 -7.95 -17.64
N PHE A 110 -8.34 -7.86 -17.32
CA PHE A 110 -7.39 -8.96 -17.47
C PHE A 110 -7.73 -10.13 -16.54
N VAL A 111 -7.85 -9.90 -15.22
CA VAL A 111 -8.15 -11.00 -14.27
C VAL A 111 -9.56 -11.55 -14.44
N ASP A 112 -10.46 -10.86 -15.14
CA ASP A 112 -11.75 -11.43 -15.52
C ASP A 112 -11.61 -12.55 -16.56
N GLN A 113 -10.69 -12.37 -17.52
CA GLN A 113 -10.50 -13.27 -18.65
C GLN A 113 -9.47 -14.37 -18.37
N HIS A 114 -8.66 -14.20 -17.33
CA HIS A 114 -7.54 -15.06 -17.01
C HIS A 114 -7.62 -15.58 -15.56
N ASP A 115 -7.37 -16.87 -15.36
CA ASP A 115 -7.16 -17.46 -14.03
C ASP A 115 -5.75 -17.12 -13.52
N ASP A 116 -5.37 -15.83 -13.50
CA ASP A 116 -4.05 -15.31 -13.09
C ASP A 116 -4.19 -14.38 -11.86
N PHE A 117 -3.12 -14.26 -11.07
CA PHE A 117 -2.96 -13.17 -10.11
C PHE A 117 -2.21 -12.03 -10.77
N LEU A 118 -2.68 -10.80 -10.58
CA LEU A 118 -2.07 -9.61 -11.16
C LEU A 118 -1.48 -8.74 -10.06
N ALA A 119 -0.20 -8.42 -10.17
CA ALA A 119 0.47 -7.39 -9.37
C ALA A 119 0.57 -6.08 -10.18
N MET A 120 0.50 -4.94 -9.49
CA MET A 120 0.80 -3.64 -10.11
C MET A 120 2.23 -3.26 -9.77
N GLY A 121 3.04 -2.99 -10.78
CA GLY A 121 4.45 -2.61 -10.61
C GLY A 121 4.73 -1.24 -11.22
N VAL A 122 5.60 -0.44 -10.59
CA VAL A 122 6.05 0.84 -11.14
C VAL A 122 7.55 0.83 -11.38
N ARG A 123 8.03 1.57 -12.38
CA ARG A 123 9.47 1.62 -12.65
C ARG A 123 10.24 2.28 -11.51
N PRO A 124 11.32 1.65 -11.01
CA PRO A 124 12.22 2.29 -10.07
C PRO A 124 12.82 3.56 -10.67
N THR A 125 12.84 4.63 -9.88
CA THR A 125 13.50 5.90 -10.24
C THR A 125 14.82 6.10 -9.50
N LEU A 126 15.04 5.33 -8.43
CA LEU A 126 16.23 5.34 -7.59
C LEU A 126 16.44 3.94 -6.98
N PRO A 127 17.64 3.60 -6.50
CA PRO A 127 17.84 2.35 -5.77
C PRO A 127 17.23 2.47 -4.37
N ASN A 128 16.07 1.87 -4.15
CA ASN A 128 15.39 1.87 -2.85
C ASN A 128 15.45 0.48 -2.21
N THR A 129 16.02 0.35 -1.01
CA THR A 129 16.14 -0.93 -0.28
C THR A 129 14.93 -1.23 0.60
N ALA A 130 13.99 -0.30 0.74
CA ALA A 130 12.76 -0.47 1.53
C ALA A 130 11.62 -1.14 0.74
N TYR A 131 11.75 -1.25 -0.59
CA TYR A 131 10.71 -1.78 -1.48
C TYR A 131 11.03 -3.18 -1.98
N GLY A 132 9.99 -3.95 -2.30
CA GLY A 132 10.11 -5.19 -3.06
C GLY A 132 10.30 -4.92 -4.56
N TYR A 133 11.06 -5.78 -5.24
CA TYR A 133 11.31 -5.71 -6.68
C TYR A 133 10.77 -6.95 -7.38
N ILE A 134 10.02 -6.74 -8.45
CA ILE A 134 9.44 -7.77 -9.32
C ILE A 134 10.24 -7.77 -10.62
N GLN A 135 10.91 -8.89 -10.94
CA GLN A 135 11.55 -9.05 -12.23
C GLN A 135 10.52 -9.40 -13.31
N MET A 136 10.50 -8.62 -14.38
CA MET A 136 9.69 -8.90 -15.55
C MET A 136 10.24 -10.12 -16.31
N GLY A 137 9.36 -11.04 -16.65
CA GLY A 137 9.63 -12.19 -17.52
C GLY A 137 9.06 -11.98 -18.91
N ASP A 138 8.51 -13.04 -19.48
CA ASP A 138 7.92 -13.01 -20.82
C ASP A 138 6.66 -12.13 -20.86
N GLU A 139 6.52 -11.33 -21.93
CA GLU A 139 5.33 -10.53 -22.19
C GLU A 139 4.11 -11.44 -22.44
N VAL A 140 3.02 -11.21 -21.72
CA VAL A 140 1.79 -12.03 -21.78
C VAL A 140 0.81 -11.48 -22.82
N ASP A 141 0.75 -10.15 -22.93
CA ASP A 141 -0.11 -9.44 -23.88
C ASP A 141 0.50 -8.08 -24.23
N LYS A 142 0.08 -7.49 -25.35
CA LYS A 142 0.58 -6.20 -25.88
C LYS A 142 0.09 -5.00 -25.09
N HIS A 143 0.20 -5.01 -23.77
CA HIS A 143 -0.33 -3.96 -22.89
C HIS A 143 0.46 -3.80 -21.59
N ASN A 144 1.80 -3.91 -21.65
CA ASN A 144 2.68 -3.77 -20.48
C ASN A 144 2.44 -4.83 -19.39
N LEU A 145 2.09 -6.05 -19.80
CA LEU A 145 1.82 -7.19 -18.91
C LEU A 145 2.90 -8.25 -19.09
N TYR A 146 3.56 -8.63 -18.00
CA TYR A 146 4.68 -9.56 -18.00
C TYR A 146 4.47 -10.68 -16.99
N ARG A 147 4.90 -11.91 -17.30
CA ARG A 147 5.00 -12.97 -16.28
C ARG A 147 5.98 -12.52 -15.19
N VAL A 148 5.67 -12.80 -13.93
CA VAL A 148 6.64 -12.58 -12.86
C VAL A 148 7.70 -13.67 -12.94
N LYS A 149 8.96 -13.26 -13.13
CA LYS A 149 10.11 -14.18 -13.22
C LYS A 149 10.72 -14.45 -11.85
N SER A 150 10.83 -13.40 -11.04
CA SER A 150 11.31 -13.50 -9.65
C SER A 150 10.81 -12.30 -8.85
N PHE A 151 10.82 -12.46 -7.53
CA PHE A 151 10.54 -11.39 -6.57
C PHE A 151 11.68 -11.32 -5.55
N THR A 152 12.01 -10.10 -5.13
CA THR A 152 13.00 -9.87 -4.08
C THR A 152 12.49 -8.77 -3.16
N GLU A 153 12.12 -9.13 -1.93
CA GLU A 153 11.69 -8.18 -0.91
C GLU A 153 12.91 -7.50 -0.28
N LYS A 154 12.96 -6.17 -0.32
CA LYS A 154 13.95 -5.34 0.39
C LYS A 154 15.40 -5.77 0.15
N PRO A 155 15.89 -5.66 -1.10
CA PRO A 155 17.25 -6.04 -1.45
C PRO A 155 18.29 -5.14 -0.76
N GLU A 156 19.52 -5.64 -0.65
CA GLU A 156 20.67 -4.81 -0.27
C GLU A 156 20.95 -3.73 -1.35
N ASP A 157 21.64 -2.65 -0.97
CA ASP A 157 21.89 -1.47 -1.83
C ASP A 157 22.54 -1.83 -3.17
N GLU A 158 23.49 -2.78 -3.18
CA GLU A 158 24.14 -3.25 -4.41
C GLU A 158 23.12 -3.85 -5.39
N TYR A 159 22.22 -4.71 -4.91
CA TYR A 159 21.17 -5.31 -5.73
C TYR A 159 20.13 -4.28 -6.16
N ALA A 160 19.74 -3.34 -5.30
CA ALA A 160 18.82 -2.27 -5.68
C ALA A 160 19.36 -1.42 -6.84
N ARG A 161 20.67 -1.12 -6.85
CA ARG A 161 21.34 -0.43 -7.97
C ARG A 161 21.34 -1.28 -9.23
N LEU A 162 21.69 -2.56 -9.12
CA LEU A 162 21.67 -3.49 -10.27
C LEU A 162 20.28 -3.63 -10.87
N PHE A 163 19.24 -3.72 -10.04
CA PHE A 163 17.85 -3.82 -10.48
C PHE A 163 17.43 -2.57 -11.26
N LEU A 164 17.76 -1.38 -10.74
CA LEU A 164 17.51 -0.11 -11.42
C LEU A 164 18.25 -0.03 -12.77
N GLU A 165 19.56 -0.34 -12.77
CA GLU A 165 20.41 -0.23 -13.96
C GLU A 165 20.00 -1.22 -15.06
N SER A 166 19.49 -2.41 -14.69
CA SER A 166 19.04 -3.41 -15.66
C SER A 166 17.80 -2.98 -16.45
N GLY A 167 16.91 -2.18 -15.82
CA GLY A 167 15.59 -1.84 -16.37
C GLY A 167 14.61 -3.02 -16.45
N GLU A 168 14.98 -4.21 -15.93
CA GLU A 168 14.17 -5.44 -15.95
C GLU A 168 13.23 -5.57 -14.74
N PHE A 169 13.35 -4.68 -13.75
CA PHE A 169 12.62 -4.77 -12.49
C PHE A 169 11.62 -3.61 -12.32
N LEU A 170 10.51 -3.93 -11.65
CA LEU A 170 9.50 -2.99 -11.19
C LEU A 170 9.50 -2.99 -9.66
N TRP A 171 9.23 -1.86 -9.02
CA TRP A 171 8.85 -1.85 -7.61
C TRP A 171 7.48 -2.49 -7.45
N ASN A 172 7.35 -3.36 -6.45
CA ASN A 172 6.07 -3.90 -6.00
C ASN A 172 5.28 -2.80 -5.30
N THR A 173 4.11 -2.46 -5.84
CA THR A 173 3.25 -1.44 -5.23
C THR A 173 2.42 -1.97 -4.07
N GLY A 174 2.38 -3.30 -3.84
CA GLY A 174 1.46 -3.91 -2.88
C GLY A 174 0.00 -3.92 -3.34
N ILE A 175 -0.29 -3.44 -4.55
CA ILE A 175 -1.61 -3.52 -5.18
C ILE A 175 -1.69 -4.79 -6.00
N PHE A 176 -2.72 -5.59 -5.73
CA PHE A 176 -2.93 -6.87 -6.38
C PHE A 176 -4.38 -7.02 -6.82
N MET A 177 -4.60 -7.82 -7.87
CA MET A 177 -5.93 -8.16 -8.36
C MET A 177 -6.03 -9.65 -8.67
N TRP A 178 -7.24 -10.19 -8.51
CA TRP A 178 -7.55 -11.57 -8.87
C TRP A 178 -9.06 -11.76 -9.00
N LYS A 179 -9.45 -12.83 -9.69
CA LYS A 179 -10.80 -13.39 -9.59
C LYS A 179 -10.94 -14.20 -8.30
N GLY A 180 -12.07 -14.08 -7.60
CA GLY A 180 -12.31 -14.78 -6.32
C GLY A 180 -12.12 -16.29 -6.43
N GLN A 181 -12.55 -16.90 -7.54
CA GLN A 181 -12.31 -18.31 -7.84
C GLN A 181 -10.82 -18.67 -7.94
N THR A 182 -9.99 -17.80 -8.50
CA THR A 182 -8.53 -18.03 -8.62
C THR A 182 -7.90 -18.16 -7.23
N MET A 183 -8.27 -17.26 -6.31
CA MET A 183 -7.82 -17.33 -4.92
C MET A 183 -8.34 -18.59 -4.20
N GLY A 184 -9.62 -18.95 -4.40
CA GLY A 184 -10.20 -20.19 -3.85
C GLY A 184 -9.45 -21.44 -4.30
N LYS A 185 -9.22 -21.59 -5.62
CA LYS A 185 -8.42 -22.70 -6.19
C LYS A 185 -7.03 -22.78 -5.57
N ARG A 186 -6.37 -21.63 -5.36
CA ARG A 186 -5.03 -21.57 -4.77
C ARG A 186 -5.02 -22.02 -3.31
N LEU A 187 -6.01 -21.61 -2.52
CA LEU A 187 -6.10 -22.05 -1.13
C LEU A 187 -6.37 -23.55 -1.03
N ASP A 188 -7.27 -24.10 -1.85
CA ASP A 188 -7.53 -25.55 -1.86
C ASP A 188 -6.26 -26.38 -2.10
N GLN A 189 -5.39 -25.91 -3.02
CA GLN A 189 -4.09 -26.52 -3.28
C GLN A 189 -3.15 -26.44 -2.07
N LEU A 190 -3.10 -25.30 -1.39
CA LEU A 190 -2.20 -25.07 -0.25
C LEU A 190 -2.53 -25.95 0.96
N VAL A 191 -3.82 -26.12 1.27
CA VAL A 191 -4.26 -26.89 2.44
C VAL A 191 -4.61 -28.34 2.13
N ASN A 192 -4.34 -28.83 0.91
CA ASN A 192 -4.70 -30.17 0.44
C ASN A 192 -6.17 -30.54 0.77
N ARG A 193 -7.08 -29.56 0.71
CA ARG A 193 -8.50 -29.79 0.97
C ARG A 193 -9.19 -30.28 -0.30
N PRO A 194 -10.26 -31.09 -0.19
CA PRO A 194 -11.07 -31.44 -1.35
C PRO A 194 -11.57 -30.16 -2.01
N SER A 195 -11.33 -29.98 -3.31
CA SER A 195 -11.74 -28.78 -4.02
C SER A 195 -13.25 -28.58 -3.86
N GLN A 196 -13.62 -27.50 -3.18
CA GLN A 196 -15.01 -27.06 -3.09
C GLN A 196 -15.10 -25.70 -3.78
N PRO A 197 -16.17 -25.43 -4.54
CA PRO A 197 -16.36 -24.09 -5.08
C PRO A 197 -16.32 -23.07 -3.94
N VAL A 198 -15.61 -21.96 -4.14
CA VAL A 198 -15.39 -20.94 -3.12
C VAL A 198 -16.72 -20.42 -2.57
N GLU A 199 -17.77 -20.36 -3.39
CA GLU A 199 -19.13 -20.01 -2.98
C GLU A 199 -19.77 -21.01 -2.01
N VAL A 200 -19.41 -22.30 -2.09
CA VAL A 200 -19.90 -23.33 -1.16
C VAL A 200 -19.23 -23.17 0.20
N LEU A 201 -17.91 -22.95 0.20
CA LEU A 201 -17.15 -22.67 1.42
C LEU A 201 -17.64 -21.38 2.09
N ALA A 202 -17.81 -20.32 1.29
CA ALA A 202 -18.24 -19.05 1.80
C ALA A 202 -19.66 -19.13 2.39
N ARG A 203 -20.59 -19.86 1.76
CA ARG A 203 -21.95 -20.07 2.31
C ARG A 203 -22.00 -20.90 3.59
N GLN A 204 -20.96 -21.67 3.91
CA GLN A 204 -20.86 -22.41 5.18
C GLN A 204 -20.47 -21.49 6.34
N MET A 205 -19.94 -20.30 6.04
CA MET A 205 -19.53 -19.30 7.03
C MET A 205 -20.67 -18.33 7.23
N LEU A 206 -21.42 -18.52 8.32
CA LEU A 206 -22.67 -17.79 8.59
C LEU A 206 -22.43 -16.48 9.34
N THR A 207 -21.25 -16.34 9.96
CA THR A 207 -20.86 -15.19 10.75
C THR A 207 -19.43 -14.75 10.41
N ILE A 208 -19.11 -13.49 10.68
CA ILE A 208 -17.73 -12.97 10.62
C ILE A 208 -16.76 -13.84 11.44
N ALA A 209 -17.21 -14.37 12.59
CA ALA A 209 -16.38 -15.24 13.42
C ALA A 209 -16.04 -16.57 12.71
N ASP A 210 -16.97 -17.14 11.94
CA ASP A 210 -16.74 -18.36 11.16
C ASP A 210 -15.75 -18.09 10.01
N GLU A 211 -15.90 -16.95 9.33
CA GLU A 211 -14.99 -16.50 8.27
C GLU A 211 -13.57 -16.32 8.80
N MET A 212 -13.43 -15.65 9.94
CA MET A 212 -12.17 -15.44 10.62
C MET A 212 -11.50 -16.75 11.06
N GLU A 213 -12.26 -17.68 11.62
CA GLU A 213 -11.73 -18.98 12.05
C GLU A 213 -11.27 -19.81 10.84
N TYR A 214 -12.02 -19.77 9.73
CA TYR A 214 -11.61 -20.41 8.49
C TYR A 214 -10.29 -19.83 7.97
N VAL A 215 -10.16 -18.50 7.93
CA VAL A 215 -8.94 -17.82 7.54
C VAL A 215 -7.79 -18.24 8.45
N ARG A 216 -7.99 -18.20 9.77
CA ARG A 216 -6.99 -18.63 10.76
C ARG A 216 -6.56 -20.09 10.56
N SER A 217 -7.49 -20.97 10.22
CA SER A 217 -7.21 -22.40 9.96
C SER A 217 -6.43 -22.64 8.66
N THR A 218 -6.48 -21.69 7.73
CA THR A 218 -5.84 -21.80 6.41
C THR A 218 -4.38 -21.35 6.44
N PHE A 219 -4.04 -20.35 7.28
CA PHE A 219 -2.68 -19.87 7.45
C PHE A 219 -1.93 -20.66 8.54
N THR A 220 -1.41 -21.83 8.16
CA THR A 220 -0.43 -22.59 8.94
C THR A 220 0.94 -21.87 8.98
N GLU A 221 1.91 -22.38 9.74
CA GLU A 221 3.26 -21.81 9.81
C GLU A 221 3.97 -21.73 8.45
N SER A 222 3.59 -22.57 7.49
CA SER A 222 4.21 -22.63 6.15
C SER A 222 3.62 -21.63 5.14
N VAL A 223 2.52 -20.95 5.47
CA VAL A 223 1.86 -20.02 4.54
C VAL A 223 2.25 -18.58 4.92
N PRO A 224 2.88 -17.81 4.01
CA PRO A 224 3.21 -16.42 4.27
C PRO A 224 1.96 -15.62 4.64
N ARG A 225 2.07 -14.82 5.72
CA ARG A 225 0.98 -13.93 6.16
C ARG A 225 1.03 -12.56 5.48
N GLN A 226 2.13 -12.22 4.83
CA GLN A 226 2.22 -11.04 3.96
C GLN A 226 1.73 -11.41 2.57
N LEU A 227 0.82 -10.60 2.02
CA LEU A 227 0.18 -10.83 0.73
C LEU A 227 1.18 -10.87 -0.41
N ASP A 228 2.19 -10.00 -0.38
CA ASP A 228 3.22 -9.89 -1.40
C ASP A 228 3.98 -11.21 -1.55
N LEU A 229 4.47 -11.75 -0.44
CA LEU A 229 5.14 -13.05 -0.41
C LEU A 229 4.18 -14.19 -0.79
N PHE A 230 2.93 -14.14 -0.32
CA PHE A 230 1.93 -15.14 -0.66
C PHE A 230 1.65 -15.19 -2.17
N ILE A 231 1.46 -14.03 -2.81
CA ILE A 231 1.18 -13.96 -4.24
C ILE A 231 2.46 -14.23 -5.04
N LEU A 232 3.52 -13.46 -4.79
CA LEU A 232 4.70 -13.40 -5.67
C LEU A 232 5.66 -14.57 -5.49
N GLU A 233 5.68 -15.25 -4.33
CA GLU A 233 6.56 -16.41 -4.11
C GLU A 233 5.82 -17.74 -4.10
N GLN A 234 4.55 -17.77 -3.64
CA GLN A 234 3.82 -19.04 -3.55
C GLN A 234 2.98 -19.32 -4.79
N CYS A 235 2.47 -18.33 -5.51
CA CYS A 235 1.62 -18.58 -6.67
C CYS A 235 2.44 -18.75 -7.96
N GLU A 236 2.02 -19.65 -8.85
CA GLU A 236 2.73 -19.94 -10.11
C GLU A 236 2.23 -19.06 -11.28
N ASN A 237 0.96 -18.68 -11.23
CA ASN A 237 0.21 -17.97 -12.27
C ASN A 237 0.17 -16.46 -11.99
N VAL A 238 1.35 -15.84 -11.89
CA VAL A 238 1.46 -14.41 -11.52
C VAL A 238 1.93 -13.58 -12.71
N VAL A 239 1.22 -12.48 -12.93
CA VAL A 239 1.51 -11.45 -13.94
C VAL A 239 1.72 -10.12 -13.22
N VAL A 240 2.58 -9.27 -13.77
CA VAL A 240 2.76 -7.89 -13.33
C VAL A 240 2.40 -6.93 -14.46
N GLN A 241 1.60 -5.91 -14.14
CA GLN A 241 1.34 -4.78 -15.02
C GLN A 241 2.31 -3.65 -14.70
N GLU A 242 3.10 -3.21 -15.68
CA GLU A 242 3.87 -1.98 -15.55
C GLU A 242 2.95 -0.76 -15.63
N CYS A 243 3.01 0.05 -14.57
CA CYS A 243 2.14 1.20 -14.32
C CYS A 243 2.94 2.50 -14.27
N ASN A 244 2.25 3.62 -14.54
CA ASN A 244 2.85 4.95 -14.57
C ASN A 244 1.97 6.02 -13.89
N PHE A 245 1.08 5.62 -12.98
CA PHE A 245 0.23 6.53 -12.22
C PHE A 245 0.95 7.37 -11.14
N GLY A 246 2.28 7.24 -11.04
CA GLY A 246 3.10 7.88 -10.02
C GLY A 246 2.78 7.33 -8.62
N TRP A 247 3.70 6.57 -8.04
CA TRP A 247 3.46 5.83 -6.81
C TRP A 247 4.59 6.05 -5.81
N ALA A 248 4.24 6.13 -4.53
CA ALA A 248 5.17 6.00 -3.43
C ALA A 248 4.48 5.38 -2.22
N ASP A 249 5.14 4.42 -1.57
CA ASP A 249 4.80 4.05 -0.20
C ASP A 249 5.43 5.10 0.72
N ILE A 250 4.61 5.96 1.32
CA ILE A 250 5.08 6.99 2.23
C ILE A 250 5.15 6.39 3.62
N GLY A 251 6.27 5.74 3.88
CA GLY A 251 6.64 5.19 5.18
C GLY A 251 7.53 6.14 5.99
N CYS A 252 8.14 7.15 5.35
CA CYS A 252 9.13 8.01 6.00
C CYS A 252 9.30 9.42 5.38
N TRP A 253 10.02 10.27 6.12
CA TRP A 253 10.32 11.65 5.71
C TRP A 253 11.24 11.81 4.50
N PRO A 254 12.24 10.92 4.26
CA PRO A 254 12.96 10.90 3.00
C PRO A 254 12.04 10.73 1.79
N GLU A 255 11.14 9.73 1.80
CA GLU A 255 10.18 9.51 0.72
C GLU A 255 9.25 10.72 0.53
N MET A 256 8.81 11.32 1.64
CA MET A 256 7.99 12.53 1.60
C MET A 256 8.71 13.71 0.93
N HIS A 257 10.01 13.87 1.15
CA HIS A 257 10.81 14.91 0.49
C HIS A 257 10.85 14.68 -1.02
N GLU A 258 11.10 13.45 -1.47
CA GLU A 258 11.20 13.10 -2.90
C GLU A 258 9.89 13.37 -3.67
N VAL A 259 8.74 13.11 -3.05
CA VAL A 259 7.43 13.31 -3.70
C VAL A 259 6.86 14.72 -3.56
N SER A 260 7.49 15.56 -2.73
CA SER A 260 7.01 16.92 -2.48
C SER A 260 7.53 17.90 -3.55
N PRO A 261 6.82 18.99 -3.84
CA PRO A 261 7.34 20.05 -4.69
C PRO A 261 8.60 20.69 -4.10
N HIS A 262 9.68 20.74 -4.88
CA HIS A 262 10.93 21.38 -4.48
C HIS A 262 11.06 22.82 -4.99
N ASP A 263 11.77 23.64 -4.22
CA ASP A 263 12.34 24.90 -4.72
C ASP A 263 13.63 24.66 -5.54
N ALA A 264 14.26 25.74 -6.00
CA ALA A 264 15.48 25.67 -6.82
C ALA A 264 16.70 25.06 -6.08
N ASP A 265 16.68 25.07 -4.74
CA ASP A 265 17.73 24.51 -3.88
C ASP A 265 17.39 23.08 -3.39
N GLY A 266 16.29 22.51 -3.89
CA GLY A 266 15.83 21.18 -3.51
C GLY A 266 15.13 21.13 -2.15
N ASN A 267 14.71 22.26 -1.57
CA ASN A 267 13.95 22.26 -0.31
C ASN A 267 12.48 21.99 -0.58
N ALA A 268 11.84 21.24 0.31
CA ALA A 268 10.42 20.94 0.29
C ALA A 268 9.74 21.46 1.56
N VAL A 269 8.51 21.98 1.40
CA VAL A 269 7.66 22.42 2.51
C VAL A 269 6.31 21.70 2.43
N SER A 270 5.93 21.00 3.50
CA SER A 270 4.61 20.38 3.66
C SER A 270 3.78 21.08 4.74
N GLY A 271 2.46 20.91 4.71
CA GLY A 271 1.54 21.44 5.74
C GLY A 271 1.18 22.92 5.59
N GLY A 272 1.63 23.58 4.52
CA GLY A 272 1.22 24.94 4.15
C GLY A 272 1.80 26.07 5.01
N SER A 273 2.81 25.79 5.84
CA SER A 273 3.58 26.80 6.57
C SER A 273 4.38 27.71 5.62
N LYS A 274 4.71 28.93 6.07
CA LYS A 274 5.56 29.85 5.30
C LYS A 274 6.99 29.79 5.82
N VAL A 275 7.90 29.27 5.01
CA VAL A 275 9.31 29.09 5.35
C VAL A 275 10.17 29.93 4.43
N LEU A 276 11.10 30.70 5.00
CA LEU A 276 12.17 31.38 4.26
C LEU A 276 13.45 30.55 4.41
N PHE A 277 14.00 30.10 3.29
CA PHE A 277 15.29 29.43 3.24
C PHE A 277 16.42 30.43 2.98
N SER A 278 17.56 30.26 3.66
CA SER A 278 18.75 31.10 3.47
C SER A 278 20.02 30.27 3.54
N GLY A 279 20.62 29.98 2.37
CA GLY A 279 21.76 29.07 2.30
C GLY A 279 21.40 27.68 2.84
N THR A 280 20.24 27.17 2.43
CA THR A 280 19.69 25.89 2.87
C THR A 280 19.32 25.07 1.65
N GLN A 281 19.66 23.79 1.66
CA GLN A 281 19.47 22.90 0.51
C GLN A 281 18.92 21.54 0.94
N ARG A 282 18.17 20.89 0.05
CA ARG A 282 17.69 19.51 0.23
C ARG A 282 16.96 19.24 1.56
N CYS A 283 16.36 20.28 2.17
CA CYS A 283 15.69 20.14 3.46
C CYS A 283 14.19 19.86 3.30
N MET A 284 13.62 19.12 4.25
CA MET A 284 12.19 18.87 4.36
C MET A 284 11.64 19.60 5.58
N VAL A 285 10.67 20.50 5.38
CA VAL A 285 10.08 21.29 6.48
C VAL A 285 8.57 21.04 6.58
N ARG A 286 8.09 20.64 7.76
CA ARG A 286 6.66 20.56 8.07
C ARG A 286 6.38 21.21 9.41
N LEU A 287 5.81 22.41 9.37
CA LEU A 287 5.45 23.19 10.55
C LEU A 287 3.95 23.47 10.54
N PRO A 288 3.35 23.80 11.70
CA PRO A 288 1.97 24.26 11.76
C PRO A 288 1.71 25.39 10.75
N LYS A 289 0.58 25.36 10.05
CA LYS A 289 0.23 26.30 8.98
C LYS A 289 0.35 27.79 9.38
N GLN A 290 0.04 28.08 10.64
CA GLN A 290 0.12 29.42 11.24
C GLN A 290 1.55 29.87 11.58
N MET A 291 2.52 28.95 11.60
CA MET A 291 3.91 29.24 11.91
C MET A 291 4.64 29.80 10.70
N LYS A 292 5.51 30.78 10.96
CA LYS A 292 6.48 31.29 10.00
C LYS A 292 7.87 30.94 10.50
N ALA A 293 8.72 30.43 9.63
CA ALA A 293 10.08 30.03 10.00
C ALA A 293 11.11 30.59 9.04
N VAL A 294 12.32 30.82 9.56
CA VAL A 294 13.53 31.05 8.77
C VAL A 294 14.45 29.88 9.05
N VAL A 295 14.83 29.15 8.01
CA VAL A 295 15.77 28.04 8.09
C VAL A 295 17.01 28.42 7.31
N ALA A 296 18.16 28.43 7.99
CA ALA A 296 19.41 28.90 7.42
C ALA A 296 20.56 27.94 7.70
N GLY A 297 21.42 27.76 6.70
CA GLY A 297 22.64 26.95 6.82
C GLY A 297 22.44 25.44 6.96
N LEU A 298 21.23 24.91 6.74
CA LEU A 298 20.98 23.47 6.80
C LEU A 298 21.11 22.79 5.43
N ASP A 299 21.55 21.55 5.43
CA ASP A 299 21.70 20.75 4.22
C ASP A 299 21.23 19.32 4.48
N GLY A 300 20.16 18.89 3.83
CA GLY A 300 19.62 17.54 4.00
C GLY A 300 18.98 17.29 5.35
N PHE A 301 18.37 18.31 5.98
CA PHE A 301 17.71 18.19 7.28
C PHE A 301 16.18 18.11 7.15
N LEU A 302 15.59 17.34 8.06
CA LEU A 302 14.18 17.35 8.40
C LEU A 302 13.95 18.34 9.54
N VAL A 303 12.97 19.23 9.37
CA VAL A 303 12.45 20.15 10.38
C VAL A 303 10.96 19.90 10.49
N VAL A 304 10.52 19.19 11.53
CA VAL A 304 9.11 18.86 11.74
C VAL A 304 8.64 19.29 13.12
N GLN A 305 7.47 19.93 13.18
CA GLN A 305 6.77 20.17 14.43
C GLN A 305 5.38 19.52 14.41
N GLU A 306 5.10 18.73 15.45
CA GLU A 306 3.80 18.12 15.69
C GLU A 306 3.39 18.42 17.15
N GLY A 307 2.25 19.10 17.32
CA GLY A 307 1.85 19.60 18.63
C GLY A 307 2.89 20.56 19.24
N ASP A 308 3.36 20.22 20.43
CA ASP A 308 4.39 20.89 21.22
C ASP A 308 5.81 20.34 20.98
N HIS A 309 5.97 19.32 20.14
CA HIS A 309 7.25 18.69 19.85
C HIS A 309 7.84 19.22 18.54
N LEU A 310 9.09 19.67 18.58
CA LEU A 310 9.89 20.07 17.41
C LEU A 310 11.09 19.12 17.26
N MET A 311 11.21 18.49 16.09
CA MET A 311 12.33 17.63 15.74
C MET A 311 13.11 18.25 14.57
N ILE A 312 14.43 18.34 14.74
CA ILE A 312 15.37 18.80 13.71
C ILE A 312 16.50 17.79 13.61
N CYS A 313 16.60 17.09 12.48
CA CYS A 313 17.59 16.01 12.31
C CYS A 313 17.94 15.79 10.83
N PRO A 314 19.04 15.10 10.49
CA PRO A 314 19.31 14.69 9.12
C PRO A 314 18.18 13.82 8.52
N ASN A 315 17.78 14.12 7.29
CA ASN A 315 16.70 13.43 6.56
C ASN A 315 17.25 12.33 5.63
N GLN A 316 18.07 11.43 6.16
CA GLN A 316 18.78 10.43 5.33
C GLN A 316 18.43 8.98 5.66
N ASP A 317 18.05 8.70 6.91
CA ASP A 317 17.84 7.34 7.40
C ASP A 317 16.53 7.23 8.18
N VAL A 318 15.66 6.35 7.70
CA VAL A 318 14.34 6.07 8.28
C VAL A 318 14.47 5.49 9.69
N ASP A 319 15.42 4.58 9.90
CA ASP A 319 15.61 3.93 11.19
C ASP A 319 16.19 4.91 12.21
N TYR A 320 17.06 5.81 11.77
CA TYR A 320 17.53 6.93 12.58
C TYR A 320 16.38 7.83 13.06
N ILE A 321 15.46 8.22 12.15
CA ILE A 321 14.32 9.07 12.52
C ILE A 321 13.34 8.32 13.44
N ARG A 322 13.04 7.04 13.16
CA ARG A 322 12.20 6.20 14.04
C ARG A 322 12.78 6.10 15.45
N ARG A 323 14.10 5.91 15.56
CA ARG A 323 14.79 5.87 16.85
C ARG A 323 14.60 7.19 17.61
N LEU A 324 14.80 8.33 16.96
CA LEU A 324 14.61 9.65 17.59
C LEU A 324 13.18 9.87 18.08
N ILE A 325 12.17 9.46 17.30
CA ILE A 325 10.75 9.57 17.69
C ILE A 325 10.47 8.71 18.92
N ASN A 326 10.98 7.47 18.95
CA ASN A 326 10.79 6.57 20.09
C ASN A 326 11.48 7.09 21.36
N GLU A 327 12.69 7.62 21.26
CA GLU A 327 13.42 8.21 22.40
C GLU A 327 12.69 9.46 22.92
N ALA A 328 12.22 10.33 22.03
CA ALA A 328 11.47 11.54 22.40
C ALA A 328 10.15 11.22 23.12
N GLN A 329 9.48 10.10 22.82
CA GLN A 329 8.26 9.68 23.52
C GLN A 329 8.50 9.12 24.93
N ILE A 330 9.73 8.69 25.23
CA ILE A 330 10.10 8.11 26.52
C ILE A 330 10.58 9.20 27.49
N ASP A 331 11.26 10.22 26.99
CA ASP A 331 12.04 11.17 27.80
C ASP A 331 11.46 12.60 27.90
N LEU A 332 10.38 12.94 27.18
CA LEU A 332 9.69 14.24 27.21
C LEU A 332 8.25 14.12 27.72
#